data_AF-A0A0H4KUE3-F1
#
_entry.id   AF-A0A0H4KUE3-F1
#
_cell.length_a   1.000
_cell.length_b   1.000
_cell.length_c   1.000
_cell.angle_alpha   90.00
_cell.angle_beta   90.00
_cell.angle_gamma   90.00
#
_symmetry.space_group_name_H-M   'P 1'
#
loop_
_entity.id
_entity.type
_entity.pdbx_description
1 polymer ?
#
loop_
_entity_poly.entity_id
_entity_poly.type
_entity_poly.pdbx_seq_one_letter_code
_entity_poly.pdbx_strand_id
1 'polypeptide(L)'
;MKNVNCSKCNQSLPFNADYFTSDKNRRFGLRRICLNCNTVRRNIGKYKNKYGIILNEDYFKTYSPIEWWKFIYYGTPNGKNLSRLPDEINIKDNMRELVDYVAFNVIGIKDINELSTNLIKDYKLTCIYKHSGSLLEFIKNFYSDKDTAILRKRCMGTAFWKEEEIERVMEAVLMKYPIQDILNSQISLSNIQKEYKLDSLVNKFGDMRKLLIWFLNKKEITTSECDFKVKKGNYWKVKANVDREMKQYIDSLLPSLESPKQQLPALFTCDALRDNGKISLYNCIYRHKHYNSFSEWINGLFPNFNLEEKDFKTFFGADGVTKCDSFQEKEVFDFLYSDLNLKSIQGIGSKRKKIFYNNEHKEWYCPDFFLDNKDFPLLDKPLYIEFYGLYHEEYDDDLVKTYVRKTKRKSHYYQSNPDIHYIGIYPEDLKDKYEGVRNKLTSFFMSKCNLSLPIRR
;
A
#
# COMPACT_ATOMS: atom_id res chain seq x y z
N MET A 1 -29.92 26.18 -55.94
CA MET A 1 -28.54 25.89 -56.39
C MET A 1 -28.58 24.84 -57.49
N LYS A 2 -27.78 24.96 -58.56
CA LYS A 2 -27.78 23.98 -59.65
C LYS A 2 -26.92 22.78 -59.26
N ASN A 3 -27.46 21.57 -59.39
CA ASN A 3 -26.67 20.35 -59.23
C ASN A 3 -25.78 20.15 -60.46
N VAL A 4 -24.57 19.64 -60.23
CA VAL A 4 -23.60 19.30 -61.27
C VAL A 4 -23.08 17.89 -61.00
N ASN A 5 -22.93 17.09 -62.05
CA ASN A 5 -22.35 15.75 -61.92
C ASN A 5 -20.84 15.85 -61.71
N CYS A 6 -20.31 15.10 -60.74
CA CYS A 6 -18.89 14.89 -60.59
C CYS A 6 -18.32 14.21 -61.84
N SER A 7 -17.29 14.79 -62.44
CA SER A 7 -16.60 14.24 -63.63
C SER A 7 -15.86 12.91 -63.37
N LYS A 8 -15.84 12.42 -62.13
CA LYS A 8 -15.21 11.14 -61.75
C LYS A 8 -16.22 10.07 -61.34
N CYS A 9 -17.08 10.34 -60.36
CA CYS A 9 -18.08 9.37 -59.91
C CYS A 9 -19.47 9.56 -60.51
N ASN A 10 -19.67 10.57 -61.38
CA ASN A 10 -20.94 10.95 -61.99
C ASN A 10 -22.09 11.30 -61.02
N GLN A 11 -21.82 11.37 -59.71
CA GLN A 11 -22.80 11.73 -58.69
C GLN A 11 -23.26 13.18 -58.87
N SER A 12 -24.57 13.40 -58.87
CA SER A 12 -25.20 14.72 -58.95
C SER A 12 -25.20 15.39 -57.57
N LEU A 13 -24.45 16.48 -57.42
CA LEU A 13 -24.27 17.18 -56.14
C LEU A 13 -24.47 18.70 -56.30
N PRO A 14 -24.86 19.43 -55.24
CA PRO A 14 -24.92 20.89 -55.27
C PRO A 14 -23.56 21.49 -55.63
N PHE A 15 -23.49 22.37 -56.64
CA PHE A 15 -22.23 22.95 -57.10
C PHE A 15 -21.78 24.11 -56.21
N ASN A 16 -21.16 23.78 -55.08
CA ASN A 16 -20.57 24.72 -54.13
C ASN A 16 -19.29 24.15 -53.50
N ALA A 17 -18.66 24.91 -52.59
CA ALA A 17 -17.40 24.54 -51.95
C ALA A 17 -17.52 23.37 -50.95
N ASP A 18 -18.73 23.04 -50.50
CA ASP A 18 -18.97 21.93 -49.56
C ASP A 18 -18.90 20.57 -50.25
N TYR A 19 -19.12 20.53 -51.57
CA TYR A 19 -19.14 19.29 -52.35
C TYR A 19 -18.04 19.20 -53.40
N PHE A 20 -17.47 20.33 -53.84
CA PHE A 20 -16.49 20.38 -54.92
C PHE A 20 -15.19 21.07 -54.52
N THR A 21 -14.09 20.63 -55.12
CA THR A 21 -12.75 21.16 -54.83
C THR A 21 -12.53 22.55 -55.38
N SER A 22 -11.83 23.40 -54.63
CA SER A 22 -11.47 24.74 -55.09
C SER A 22 -10.40 24.73 -56.18
N ASP A 23 -10.53 25.64 -57.12
CA ASP A 23 -9.56 25.90 -58.19
C ASP A 23 -9.63 27.36 -58.61
N LYS A 24 -8.61 28.13 -58.23
CA LYS A 24 -8.52 29.58 -58.48
C LYS A 24 -8.48 29.92 -59.97
N ASN A 25 -8.17 28.96 -60.84
CA ASN A 25 -8.06 29.17 -62.28
C ASN A 25 -9.35 28.89 -63.06
N ARG A 26 -10.46 28.55 -62.37
CA ARG A 26 -11.76 28.30 -63.01
C ARG A 26 -12.75 29.43 -62.76
N ARG A 27 -13.63 29.66 -63.73
CA ARG A 27 -14.67 30.73 -63.74
C ARG A 27 -15.53 30.79 -62.46
N PHE A 28 -15.72 29.67 -61.77
CA PHE A 28 -16.51 29.58 -60.54
C PHE A 28 -15.69 29.20 -59.30
N GLY A 29 -14.36 29.24 -59.40
CA GLY A 29 -13.47 28.88 -58.29
C GLY A 29 -13.51 27.41 -57.87
N LEU A 30 -14.17 26.53 -58.63
CA LEU A 30 -14.40 25.12 -58.29
C LEU A 30 -14.13 24.17 -59.48
N ARG A 31 -13.57 22.98 -59.20
CA ARG A 31 -13.46 21.87 -60.17
C ARG A 31 -14.74 21.06 -60.19
N ARG A 32 -15.03 20.40 -61.32
CA ARG A 32 -16.08 19.37 -61.39
C ARG A 32 -15.63 18.02 -60.83
N ILE A 33 -14.78 18.01 -59.81
CA ILE A 33 -14.39 16.80 -59.08
C ILE A 33 -14.85 17.01 -57.65
N CYS A 34 -15.73 16.12 -57.17
CA CYS A 34 -16.22 16.21 -55.81
C CYS A 34 -15.07 16.03 -54.81
N LEU A 35 -15.24 16.57 -53.60
CA LEU A 35 -14.23 16.50 -52.55
C LEU A 35 -13.80 15.05 -52.28
N ASN A 36 -14.75 14.10 -52.25
CA ASN A 36 -14.45 12.69 -52.03
C ASN A 36 -13.49 12.13 -53.10
N CYS A 37 -13.82 12.27 -54.39
CA CYS A 37 -12.95 11.81 -55.49
C CYS A 37 -11.56 12.46 -55.46
N ASN A 38 -11.48 13.72 -55.06
CA ASN A 38 -10.18 14.38 -54.92
C ASN A 38 -9.38 13.88 -53.72
N THR A 39 -10.04 13.59 -52.59
CA THR A 39 -9.41 12.96 -51.42
C THR A 39 -8.83 11.60 -51.79
N VAL A 40 -9.61 10.76 -52.48
CA VAL A 40 -9.13 9.47 -53.03
C VAL A 40 -7.87 9.65 -53.87
N ARG A 41 -7.92 10.56 -54.86
CA ARG A 41 -6.78 10.84 -55.73
C ARG A 41 -5.54 11.31 -54.94
N ARG A 42 -5.72 12.17 -53.94
CA ARG A 42 -4.61 12.65 -53.07
C ARG A 42 -4.03 11.51 -52.25
N ASN A 43 -4.86 10.62 -51.71
CA ASN A 43 -4.42 9.46 -50.94
C ASN A 43 -3.62 8.49 -51.81
N ILE A 44 -4.11 8.16 -53.02
CA ILE A 44 -3.37 7.32 -53.99
C ILE A 44 -1.99 7.92 -54.28
N GLY A 45 -1.94 9.21 -54.61
CA GLY A 45 -0.66 9.91 -54.86
C GLY A 45 0.27 9.91 -53.65
N LYS A 46 -0.27 10.13 -52.44
CA LYS A 46 0.48 10.07 -51.18
C LYS A 46 1.09 8.69 -50.96
N TYR A 47 0.31 7.61 -51.09
CA TYR A 47 0.79 6.26 -50.84
C TYR A 47 1.82 5.80 -51.87
N LYS A 48 1.60 6.11 -53.14
CA LYS A 48 2.56 5.83 -54.22
C LYS A 48 3.88 6.58 -54.00
N ASN A 49 3.82 7.91 -53.84
CA ASN A 49 5.03 8.72 -53.79
C ASN A 49 5.80 8.53 -52.47
N LYS A 50 5.10 8.42 -51.34
CA LYS A 50 5.75 8.32 -50.03
C LYS A 50 6.19 6.91 -49.70
N TYR A 51 5.38 5.90 -50.02
CA TYR A 51 5.58 4.52 -49.57
C TYR A 51 5.83 3.52 -50.72
N GLY A 52 5.65 3.92 -51.98
CA GLY A 52 5.80 3.01 -53.12
C GLY A 52 4.62 2.06 -53.29
N ILE A 53 3.52 2.27 -52.55
CA ILE A 53 2.34 1.42 -52.58
C ILE A 53 1.44 1.87 -53.73
N ILE A 54 1.22 0.98 -54.70
CA ILE A 54 0.38 1.24 -55.88
C ILE A 54 -1.05 0.85 -55.54
N LEU A 55 -1.97 1.81 -55.67
CA LEU A 55 -3.40 1.65 -55.36
C LEU A 55 -4.24 1.85 -56.63
N ASN A 56 -5.30 1.07 -56.79
CA ASN A 56 -6.29 1.25 -57.87
C ASN A 56 -7.32 2.35 -57.50
N GLU A 57 -8.25 2.68 -58.41
CA GLU A 57 -9.27 3.71 -58.11
C GLU A 57 -10.25 3.27 -57.01
N ASP A 58 -10.40 1.96 -56.80
CA ASP A 58 -11.15 1.34 -55.69
C ASP A 58 -10.19 1.03 -54.51
N TYR A 59 -9.34 2.01 -54.17
CA TYR A 59 -8.05 1.85 -53.49
C TYR A 59 -8.03 1.07 -52.16
N PHE A 60 -9.17 0.89 -51.51
CA PHE A 60 -9.27 0.08 -50.28
C PHE A 60 -9.44 -1.42 -50.53
N LYS A 61 -9.80 -1.82 -51.76
CA LYS A 61 -9.82 -3.22 -52.18
C LYS A 61 -8.54 -3.66 -52.86
N THR A 62 -7.58 -2.74 -53.08
CA THR A 62 -6.32 -3.11 -53.76
C THR A 62 -5.52 -4.11 -52.94
N TYR A 63 -5.54 -3.97 -51.62
CA TYR A 63 -4.82 -4.84 -50.70
C TYR A 63 -5.73 -5.24 -49.55
N SER A 64 -5.60 -6.50 -49.11
CA SER A 64 -6.29 -7.00 -47.93
C SER A 64 -5.77 -6.34 -46.64
N PRO A 65 -6.52 -6.42 -45.52
CA PRO A 65 -6.05 -5.94 -44.22
C PRO A 65 -4.69 -6.53 -43.82
N ILE A 66 -4.45 -7.79 -44.17
CA ILE A 66 -3.20 -8.52 -43.93
C ILE A 66 -2.04 -7.89 -44.71
N GLU A 67 -2.24 -7.56 -45.98
CA GLU A 67 -1.21 -6.92 -46.82
C GLU A 67 -0.86 -5.52 -46.31
N TRP A 68 -1.86 -4.75 -45.87
CA TRP A 68 -1.62 -3.46 -45.22
C TRP A 68 -0.82 -3.59 -43.92
N TRP A 69 -1.12 -4.60 -43.11
CA TRP A 69 -0.31 -4.89 -41.93
C TRP A 69 1.12 -5.29 -42.28
N LYS A 70 1.34 -6.06 -43.36
CA LYS A 70 2.70 -6.40 -43.82
C LYS A 70 3.52 -5.16 -44.13
N PHE A 71 2.92 -4.12 -44.73
CA PHE A 71 3.60 -2.84 -44.96
C PHE A 71 4.00 -2.10 -43.66
N ILE A 72 3.27 -2.32 -42.57
CA ILE A 72 3.59 -1.78 -41.24
C ILE A 72 4.68 -2.61 -40.56
N TYR A 73 4.56 -3.94 -40.66
CA TYR A 73 5.42 -4.88 -39.96
C TYR A 73 6.78 -5.04 -40.62
N TYR A 74 6.80 -5.41 -41.91
CA TYR A 74 8.00 -5.66 -42.71
C TYR A 74 8.55 -4.42 -43.41
N GLY A 75 7.74 -3.36 -43.53
CA GLY A 75 8.11 -2.12 -44.21
C GLY A 75 7.49 -1.98 -45.60
N THR A 76 7.54 -0.77 -46.14
CA THR A 76 6.96 -0.46 -47.47
C THR A 76 8.02 -0.60 -48.58
N PRO A 77 7.61 -0.70 -49.86
CA PRO A 77 8.55 -0.78 -50.98
C PRO A 77 9.62 0.32 -51.00
N ASN A 78 9.29 1.53 -50.55
CA ASN A 78 10.24 2.64 -50.47
C ASN A 78 11.06 2.68 -49.15
N GLY A 79 11.03 1.61 -48.34
CA GLY A 79 11.76 1.52 -47.08
C GLY A 79 11.24 2.43 -45.96
N LYS A 80 10.13 3.15 -46.17
CA LYS A 80 9.50 3.98 -45.14
C LYS A 80 8.47 3.17 -44.36
N ASN A 81 8.43 3.33 -43.04
CA ASN A 81 7.44 2.60 -42.23
C ASN A 81 6.09 3.30 -42.25
N LEU A 82 5.04 2.52 -42.49
CA LEU A 82 3.67 2.95 -42.23
C LEU A 82 3.39 2.78 -40.73
N SER A 83 2.90 3.83 -40.06
CA SER A 83 2.74 3.82 -38.60
C SER A 83 1.37 3.29 -38.12
N ARG A 84 0.38 3.23 -39.02
CA ARG A 84 -0.99 2.77 -38.72
C ARG A 84 -1.69 2.30 -40.00
N LEU A 85 -2.71 1.47 -39.85
CA LEU A 85 -3.60 1.10 -40.95
C LEU A 85 -4.36 2.33 -41.46
N PRO A 86 -4.72 2.37 -42.76
CA PRO A 86 -5.67 3.37 -43.26
C PRO A 86 -6.99 3.29 -42.49
N ASP A 87 -7.59 4.46 -42.19
CA ASP A 87 -8.77 4.56 -41.32
C ASP A 87 -9.97 3.81 -41.92
N GLU A 88 -10.03 3.72 -43.24
CA GLU A 88 -11.11 3.06 -43.99
C GLU A 88 -10.95 1.53 -44.05
N ILE A 89 -9.76 1.02 -43.73
CA ILE A 89 -9.50 -0.42 -43.54
C ILE A 89 -9.62 -0.80 -42.07
N ASN A 90 -9.50 0.18 -41.17
CA ASN A 90 -9.67 0.06 -39.72
C ASN A 90 -11.15 -0.10 -39.32
N ILE A 91 -11.84 -1.05 -39.94
CA ILE A 91 -13.21 -1.47 -39.61
C ILE A 91 -13.19 -2.82 -38.90
N LYS A 92 -14.19 -3.06 -38.06
CA LYS A 92 -14.22 -4.20 -37.12
C LYS A 92 -13.97 -5.55 -37.78
N ASP A 93 -14.60 -5.83 -38.91
CA ASP A 93 -14.48 -7.12 -39.60
C ASP A 93 -13.07 -7.36 -40.15
N ASN A 94 -12.48 -6.35 -40.78
CA ASN A 94 -11.09 -6.39 -41.25
C ASN A 94 -10.08 -6.55 -40.10
N MET A 95 -10.37 -5.95 -38.95
CA MET A 95 -9.50 -6.07 -37.78
C MET A 95 -9.54 -7.48 -37.20
N ARG A 96 -10.70 -8.15 -37.21
CA ARG A 96 -10.81 -9.55 -36.78
C ARG A 96 -9.96 -10.46 -37.67
N GLU A 97 -10.13 -10.37 -38.98
CA GLU A 97 -9.34 -11.16 -39.94
C GLU A 97 -7.84 -10.97 -39.73
N LEU A 98 -7.41 -9.73 -39.53
CA LEU A 98 -6.01 -9.42 -39.28
C LEU A 98 -5.51 -10.00 -37.95
N VAL A 99 -6.28 -9.86 -36.87
CA VAL A 99 -5.92 -10.41 -35.56
C VAL A 99 -5.85 -11.94 -35.62
N ASP A 100 -6.80 -12.59 -36.28
CA ASP A 100 -6.80 -14.04 -36.49
C ASP A 100 -5.54 -14.48 -37.24
N TYR A 101 -5.24 -13.84 -38.37
CA TYR A 101 -4.04 -14.15 -39.15
C TYR A 101 -2.76 -13.98 -38.33
N VAL A 102 -2.60 -12.86 -37.63
CA VAL A 102 -1.39 -12.61 -36.86
C VAL A 102 -1.28 -13.57 -35.67
N ALA A 103 -2.36 -13.80 -34.93
CA ALA A 103 -2.38 -14.71 -33.79
C ALA A 103 -2.06 -16.15 -34.21
N PHE A 104 -2.83 -16.71 -35.13
CA PHE A 104 -2.77 -18.14 -35.42
C PHE A 104 -1.73 -18.50 -36.47
N ASN A 105 -1.51 -17.64 -37.47
CA ASN A 105 -0.62 -17.97 -38.60
C ASN A 105 0.78 -17.38 -38.45
N VAL A 106 0.92 -16.22 -37.79
CA VAL A 106 2.24 -15.58 -37.61
C VAL A 106 2.85 -15.93 -36.27
N ILE A 107 2.12 -15.74 -35.17
CA ILE A 107 2.60 -16.05 -33.81
C ILE A 107 2.52 -17.55 -33.55
N GLY A 108 1.51 -18.23 -34.11
CA GLY A 108 1.32 -19.67 -33.92
C GLY A 108 0.71 -20.02 -32.57
N ILE A 109 -0.02 -19.10 -31.94
CA ILE A 109 -0.74 -19.45 -30.70
C ILE A 109 -1.86 -20.42 -31.03
N LYS A 110 -2.16 -21.35 -30.12
CA LYS A 110 -3.23 -22.35 -30.34
C LYS A 110 -4.59 -21.85 -29.91
N ASP A 111 -4.60 -20.86 -29.03
CA ASP A 111 -5.78 -20.28 -28.42
C ASP A 111 -5.59 -18.77 -28.32
N ILE A 112 -6.61 -17.99 -28.69
CA ILE A 112 -6.60 -16.53 -28.58
C ILE A 112 -6.33 -16.05 -27.15
N ASN A 113 -6.63 -16.87 -26.15
CA ASN A 113 -6.35 -16.62 -24.75
C ASN A 113 -4.84 -16.58 -24.41
N GLU A 114 -3.97 -16.99 -25.33
CA GLU A 114 -2.51 -16.86 -25.22
C GLU A 114 -2.01 -15.49 -25.71
N LEU A 115 -2.85 -14.70 -26.38
CA LEU A 115 -2.49 -13.36 -26.84
C LEU A 115 -2.22 -12.44 -25.65
N SER A 116 -1.09 -11.73 -25.66
CA SER A 116 -0.66 -10.81 -24.61
C SER A 116 -0.43 -9.40 -25.13
N THR A 117 -0.38 -8.41 -24.23
CA THR A 117 -0.07 -7.02 -24.61
C THR A 117 1.33 -6.86 -25.19
N ASN A 118 2.28 -7.72 -24.82
CA ASN A 118 3.61 -7.74 -25.42
C ASN A 118 3.56 -8.25 -26.85
N LEU A 119 2.88 -9.38 -27.10
CA LEU A 119 2.68 -9.90 -28.45
C LEU A 119 1.97 -8.87 -29.36
N ILE A 120 0.96 -8.17 -28.85
CA ILE A 120 0.30 -7.08 -29.60
C ILE A 120 1.29 -5.96 -29.98
N LYS A 121 2.24 -5.61 -29.10
CA LYS A 121 3.26 -4.60 -29.37
C LYS A 121 4.30 -5.09 -30.38
N ASP A 122 4.83 -6.28 -30.14
CA ASP A 122 5.91 -6.88 -30.94
C ASP A 122 5.45 -7.06 -32.40
N TYR A 123 4.19 -7.46 -32.60
CA TYR A 123 3.59 -7.64 -33.92
C TYR A 123 2.85 -6.39 -34.44
N LYS A 124 3.12 -5.22 -33.83
CA LYS A 124 2.62 -3.89 -34.24
C LYS A 124 1.08 -3.79 -34.40
N LEU A 125 0.33 -4.59 -33.66
CA LEU A 125 -1.14 -4.53 -33.58
C LEU A 125 -1.63 -3.41 -32.66
N THR A 126 -0.72 -2.58 -32.12
CA THR A 126 -1.05 -1.46 -31.22
C THR A 126 -2.01 -0.44 -31.81
N CYS A 127 -1.99 -0.23 -33.14
CA CYS A 127 -2.93 0.66 -33.81
C CYS A 127 -4.38 0.19 -33.69
N ILE A 128 -4.61 -1.12 -33.59
CA ILE A 128 -5.93 -1.73 -33.37
C ILE A 128 -6.24 -1.73 -31.88
N TYR A 129 -5.26 -2.12 -31.06
CA TYR A 129 -5.39 -2.24 -29.61
C TYR A 129 -5.71 -0.92 -28.90
N LYS A 130 -5.16 0.21 -29.34
CA LYS A 130 -5.34 1.52 -28.69
C LYS A 130 -6.79 1.98 -28.54
N HIS A 131 -7.71 1.44 -29.34
CA HIS A 131 -9.14 1.74 -29.26
C HIS A 131 -9.89 0.89 -28.23
N SER A 132 -9.23 -0.11 -27.64
CA SER A 132 -9.80 -0.98 -26.61
C SER A 132 -9.11 -0.67 -25.29
N GLY A 133 -9.87 -0.28 -24.27
CA GLY A 133 -9.32 0.15 -22.98
C GLY A 133 -8.56 -0.95 -22.23
N SER A 134 -8.69 -2.20 -22.65
CA SER A 134 -7.95 -3.35 -22.12
C SER A 134 -7.77 -4.48 -23.14
N LEU A 135 -6.86 -5.42 -22.85
CA LEU A 135 -6.71 -6.68 -23.59
C LEU A 135 -8.00 -7.50 -23.63
N LEU A 136 -8.75 -7.52 -22.53
CA LEU A 136 -10.02 -8.23 -22.49
C LEU A 136 -11.06 -7.59 -23.41
N GLU A 137 -11.18 -6.26 -23.40
CA GLU A 137 -12.09 -5.53 -24.29
C GLU A 137 -11.68 -5.69 -25.76
N PHE A 138 -10.38 -5.65 -26.02
CA PHE A 138 -9.82 -5.90 -27.35
C PHE A 138 -10.24 -7.27 -27.87
N ILE A 139 -10.11 -8.32 -27.06
CA ILE A 139 -10.47 -9.68 -27.47
C ILE A 139 -12.01 -9.83 -27.54
N LYS A 140 -12.77 -9.26 -26.60
CA LYS A 140 -14.25 -9.24 -26.66
C LYS A 140 -14.80 -8.56 -27.91
N ASN A 141 -14.08 -7.58 -28.47
CA ASN A 141 -14.50 -6.94 -29.69
C ASN A 141 -14.53 -7.91 -30.88
N PHE A 142 -13.75 -8.99 -30.85
CA PHE A 142 -13.59 -9.91 -31.98
C PHE A 142 -14.06 -11.35 -31.70
N TYR A 143 -14.11 -11.77 -30.43
CA TYR A 143 -14.40 -13.14 -30.01
C TYR A 143 -15.56 -13.19 -29.01
N SER A 144 -16.29 -14.31 -28.98
CA SER A 144 -17.49 -14.45 -28.16
C SER A 144 -17.17 -14.58 -26.66
N ASP A 145 -18.17 -14.38 -25.80
CA ASP A 145 -18.02 -14.57 -24.34
C ASP A 145 -17.63 -16.01 -23.94
N LYS A 146 -17.94 -17.00 -24.78
CA LYS A 146 -17.54 -18.40 -24.57
C LYS A 146 -16.04 -18.59 -24.81
N ASP A 147 -15.49 -17.90 -25.80
CA ASP A 147 -14.08 -17.99 -26.20
C ASP A 147 -13.14 -17.22 -25.26
N THR A 148 -13.69 -16.23 -24.52
CA THR A 148 -12.94 -15.34 -23.62
C THR A 148 -13.01 -15.72 -22.13
N ALA A 149 -13.69 -16.82 -21.80
CA ALA A 149 -13.87 -17.28 -20.42
C ALA A 149 -12.54 -17.59 -19.70
N ILE A 150 -11.48 -17.94 -20.46
CA ILE A 150 -10.15 -18.26 -19.91
C ILE A 150 -9.31 -16.99 -19.69
N LEU A 151 -9.43 -15.95 -20.54
CA LEU A 151 -8.79 -14.64 -20.32
C LEU A 151 -9.25 -13.93 -19.05
N ARG A 152 -10.51 -14.14 -18.64
CA ARG A 152 -11.01 -13.66 -17.33
C ARG A 152 -10.15 -14.18 -16.16
N LYS A 153 -9.47 -15.33 -16.32
CA LYS A 153 -8.57 -15.91 -15.31
C LYS A 153 -7.11 -15.41 -15.40
N ARG A 154 -6.68 -14.80 -16.51
CA ARG A 154 -5.26 -14.46 -16.73
C ARG A 154 -4.94 -12.96 -16.80
N CYS A 155 -5.90 -12.09 -17.15
CA CYS A 155 -5.56 -10.73 -17.61
C CYS A 155 -6.48 -9.62 -17.12
N MET A 156 -7.08 -9.71 -15.93
CA MET A 156 -7.83 -8.57 -15.40
C MET A 156 -6.87 -7.63 -14.67
N GLY A 157 -6.63 -6.42 -15.19
CA GLY A 157 -5.98 -5.38 -14.39
C GLY A 157 -6.77 -5.08 -13.10
N THR A 158 -6.14 -4.43 -12.11
CA THR A 158 -6.77 -4.12 -10.81
C THR A 158 -8.13 -3.41 -10.93
N ALA A 159 -8.37 -2.67 -12.03
CA ALA A 159 -9.59 -1.91 -12.29
C ALA A 159 -10.79 -2.71 -12.82
N PHE A 160 -10.64 -3.99 -13.20
CA PHE A 160 -11.67 -4.71 -13.98
C PHE A 160 -12.45 -5.80 -13.24
N TRP A 161 -12.06 -6.15 -12.02
CA TRP A 161 -12.79 -7.14 -11.22
C TRP A 161 -14.14 -6.59 -10.75
N LYS A 162 -15.24 -7.09 -11.31
CA LYS A 162 -16.61 -6.87 -10.80
C LYS A 162 -16.83 -7.69 -9.53
N GLU A 163 -17.66 -7.20 -8.61
CA GLU A 163 -17.88 -7.88 -7.32
C GLU A 163 -18.39 -9.31 -7.51
N GLU A 164 -19.32 -9.55 -8.44
CA GLU A 164 -19.92 -10.87 -8.70
C GLU A 164 -18.91 -11.87 -9.29
N GLU A 165 -17.84 -11.38 -9.90
CA GLU A 165 -16.74 -12.22 -10.41
C GLU A 165 -15.76 -12.58 -9.31
N ILE A 166 -15.46 -11.63 -8.42
CA ILE A 166 -14.64 -11.87 -7.23
C ILE A 166 -15.34 -12.90 -6.34
N GLU A 167 -16.64 -12.75 -6.11
CA GLU A 167 -17.43 -13.68 -5.30
C GLU A 167 -17.37 -15.12 -5.84
N ARG A 168 -17.66 -15.32 -7.14
CA ARG A 168 -17.61 -16.66 -7.75
C ARG A 168 -16.24 -17.32 -7.66
N VAL A 169 -15.16 -16.55 -7.81
CA VAL A 169 -13.80 -17.08 -7.69
C VAL A 169 -13.50 -17.47 -6.24
N MET A 170 -13.88 -16.64 -5.28
CA MET A 170 -13.67 -16.93 -3.87
C MET A 170 -14.55 -18.10 -3.37
N GLU A 171 -15.77 -18.24 -3.88
CA GLU A 171 -16.61 -19.42 -3.65
C GLU A 171 -15.93 -20.69 -4.18
N ALA A 172 -15.36 -20.67 -5.39
CA ALA A 172 -14.62 -21.79 -5.95
C ALA A 172 -13.32 -22.11 -5.20
N VAL A 173 -12.66 -21.11 -4.60
CA VAL A 173 -11.52 -21.31 -3.69
C VAL A 173 -12.00 -22.03 -2.43
N LEU A 174 -13.07 -21.55 -1.80
CA LEU A 174 -13.56 -22.10 -0.53
C LEU A 174 -14.26 -23.46 -0.67
N MET A 175 -14.80 -23.80 -1.84
CA MET A 175 -15.26 -25.16 -2.14
C MET A 175 -14.12 -26.17 -2.14
N LYS A 176 -12.93 -25.76 -2.59
CA LYS A 176 -11.75 -26.63 -2.66
C LYS A 176 -10.94 -26.61 -1.36
N TYR A 177 -10.86 -25.45 -0.72
CA TYR A 177 -10.05 -25.22 0.45
C TYR A 177 -10.96 -24.74 1.59
N PRO A 178 -11.32 -25.64 2.53
CA PRO A 178 -12.13 -25.27 3.68
C PRO A 178 -11.53 -24.07 4.40
N ILE A 179 -12.40 -23.13 4.78
CA ILE A 179 -11.99 -21.89 5.43
C ILE A 179 -11.13 -22.14 6.68
N GLN A 180 -11.45 -23.18 7.45
CA GLN A 180 -10.74 -23.52 8.68
C GLN A 180 -9.28 -23.94 8.42
N ASP A 181 -9.02 -24.63 7.31
CA ASP A 181 -7.68 -25.08 6.93
C ASP A 181 -6.82 -23.89 6.47
N ILE A 182 -7.45 -22.88 5.86
CA ILE A 182 -6.80 -21.61 5.51
C ILE A 182 -6.47 -20.80 6.76
N LEU A 183 -7.40 -20.72 7.73
CA LEU A 183 -7.22 -19.98 8.99
C LEU A 183 -6.13 -20.62 9.86
N ASN A 184 -6.15 -21.94 10.00
CA ASN A 184 -5.15 -22.72 10.72
C ASN A 184 -3.78 -22.78 10.02
N SER A 185 -3.60 -22.07 8.90
CA SER A 185 -2.37 -22.03 8.11
C SER A 185 -1.90 -23.39 7.58
N GLN A 186 -2.80 -24.39 7.51
CA GLN A 186 -2.52 -25.68 6.90
C GLN A 186 -2.41 -25.55 5.37
N ILE A 187 -3.09 -24.54 4.80
CA ILE A 187 -3.03 -24.20 3.38
C ILE A 187 -2.39 -22.83 3.20
N SER A 188 -1.32 -22.78 2.39
CA SER A 188 -0.67 -21.52 2.07
C SER A 188 -1.52 -20.65 1.13
N LEU A 189 -1.80 -19.41 1.56
CA LEU A 189 -2.46 -18.39 0.73
C LEU A 189 -1.67 -18.08 -0.56
N SER A 190 -0.34 -18.23 -0.56
CA SER A 190 0.47 -18.01 -1.77
C SER A 190 0.30 -19.16 -2.79
N ASN A 191 0.01 -20.38 -2.33
CA ASN A 191 -0.30 -21.50 -3.21
C ASN A 191 -1.68 -21.30 -3.87
N ILE A 192 -2.68 -20.88 -3.07
CA ILE A 192 -4.01 -20.54 -3.59
C ILE A 192 -3.90 -19.41 -4.62
N GLN A 193 -3.15 -18.36 -4.33
CA GLN A 193 -2.92 -17.24 -5.26
C GLN A 193 -2.34 -17.70 -6.59
N LYS A 194 -1.30 -18.55 -6.57
CA LYS A 194 -0.64 -19.06 -7.80
C LYS A 194 -1.56 -19.97 -8.60
N GLU A 195 -2.25 -20.88 -7.93
CA GLU A 195 -3.13 -21.86 -8.55
C GLU A 195 -4.32 -21.18 -9.26
N TYR A 196 -4.97 -20.24 -8.57
CA TYR A 196 -6.12 -19.51 -9.10
C TYR A 196 -5.72 -18.25 -9.88
N LYS A 197 -4.42 -17.97 -10.03
CA LYS A 197 -3.85 -16.82 -10.77
C LYS A 197 -4.44 -15.48 -10.31
N LEU A 198 -4.48 -15.29 -8.99
CA LEU A 198 -5.15 -14.16 -8.35
C LEU A 198 -4.27 -12.92 -8.24
N ASP A 199 -3.09 -12.88 -8.86
CA ASP A 199 -2.09 -11.81 -8.68
C ASP A 199 -2.67 -10.40 -8.87
N SER A 200 -3.50 -10.21 -9.90
CA SER A 200 -4.15 -8.92 -10.14
C SER A 200 -5.19 -8.54 -9.09
N LEU A 201 -5.89 -9.53 -8.54
CA LEU A 201 -6.92 -9.33 -7.55
C LEU A 201 -6.27 -9.08 -6.17
N VAL A 202 -5.25 -9.86 -5.85
CA VAL A 202 -4.36 -9.65 -4.70
C VAL A 202 -3.76 -8.25 -4.75
N ASN A 203 -3.29 -7.76 -5.92
CA ASN A 203 -2.80 -6.39 -6.07
C ASN A 203 -3.89 -5.32 -5.84
N LYS A 204 -5.14 -5.58 -6.23
CA LYS A 204 -6.29 -4.67 -5.98
C LYS A 204 -6.58 -4.54 -4.49
N PHE A 205 -6.47 -5.64 -3.74
CA PHE A 205 -6.74 -5.68 -2.30
C PHE A 205 -5.49 -5.49 -1.43
N GLY A 206 -4.30 -5.46 -2.04
CA GLY A 206 -3.00 -5.35 -1.40
C GLY A 206 -2.38 -6.71 -1.03
N ASP A 207 -3.18 -7.68 -0.60
CA ASP A 207 -2.74 -9.06 -0.35
C ASP A 207 -3.92 -10.06 -0.39
N MET A 208 -3.63 -11.36 -0.44
CA MET A 208 -4.61 -12.44 -0.51
C MET A 208 -5.47 -12.55 0.77
N ARG A 209 -4.91 -12.16 1.92
CA ARG A 209 -5.61 -12.19 3.20
C ARG A 209 -6.70 -11.12 3.23
N LYS A 210 -6.43 -9.91 2.75
CA LYS A 210 -7.41 -8.82 2.62
C LYS A 210 -8.54 -9.16 1.64
N LEU A 211 -8.22 -9.84 0.54
CA LEU A 211 -9.23 -10.36 -0.39
C LEU A 211 -10.16 -11.37 0.29
N LEU A 212 -9.59 -12.37 0.96
CA LEU A 212 -10.35 -13.38 1.68
C LEU A 212 -11.28 -12.72 2.71
N ILE A 213 -10.77 -11.81 3.51
CA ILE A 213 -11.56 -11.14 4.54
C ILE A 213 -12.66 -10.26 3.94
N TRP A 214 -12.40 -9.54 2.83
CA TRP A 214 -13.45 -8.82 2.11
C TRP A 214 -14.61 -9.75 1.73
N PHE A 215 -14.29 -10.93 1.20
CA PHE A 215 -15.29 -11.91 0.79
C PHE A 215 -16.08 -12.48 1.98
N LEU A 216 -15.41 -12.83 3.08
CA LEU A 216 -16.07 -13.35 4.27
C LEU A 216 -17.04 -12.34 4.89
N ASN A 217 -16.63 -11.08 4.97
CA ASN A 217 -17.49 -10.00 5.44
C ASN A 217 -18.70 -9.80 4.52
N LYS A 218 -18.52 -9.92 3.20
CA LYS A 218 -19.59 -9.78 2.21
C LYS A 218 -20.64 -10.90 2.34
N LYS A 219 -20.21 -12.12 2.69
CA LYS A 219 -21.10 -13.27 2.92
C LYS A 219 -21.61 -13.36 4.36
N GLU A 220 -21.33 -12.36 5.21
CA GLU A 220 -21.68 -12.34 6.62
C GLU A 220 -21.17 -13.57 7.40
N ILE A 221 -20.05 -14.16 6.95
CA ILE A 221 -19.41 -15.30 7.59
C ILE A 221 -18.53 -14.77 8.72
N THR A 222 -19.01 -14.90 9.95
CA THR A 222 -18.26 -14.54 11.16
C THR A 222 -17.12 -15.52 11.40
N THR A 223 -15.89 -15.02 11.31
CA THR A 223 -14.70 -15.75 11.75
C THR A 223 -13.99 -14.92 12.81
N SER A 224 -13.91 -15.46 14.03
CA SER A 224 -13.38 -14.79 15.23
C SER A 224 -11.95 -14.23 15.08
N GLU A 225 -11.18 -14.76 14.12
CA GLU A 225 -9.80 -14.35 13.80
C GLU A 225 -9.69 -13.20 12.78
N CYS A 226 -10.68 -12.98 11.91
CA CYS A 226 -10.57 -12.02 10.79
C CYS A 226 -11.12 -10.62 11.08
N ASP A 227 -11.90 -10.46 12.15
CA ASP A 227 -12.73 -9.28 12.37
C ASP A 227 -11.95 -7.95 12.56
N PHE A 228 -10.69 -7.98 12.99
CA PHE A 228 -10.04 -6.77 13.50
C PHE A 228 -9.08 -6.09 12.51
N LYS A 229 -8.63 -6.79 11.46
CA LYS A 229 -7.60 -6.28 10.52
C LYS A 229 -8.16 -5.54 9.29
N VAL A 230 -9.48 -5.63 9.01
CA VAL A 230 -10.07 -5.15 7.73
C VAL A 230 -11.14 -4.07 7.89
N LYS A 231 -11.53 -3.76 9.13
CA LYS A 231 -12.48 -2.66 9.38
C LYS A 231 -11.83 -1.34 8.99
N LYS A 232 -12.42 -0.65 8.00
CA LYS A 232 -11.92 0.61 7.40
C LYS A 232 -11.63 1.65 8.50
N GLY A 233 -10.71 2.58 8.27
CA GLY A 233 -10.33 3.60 9.28
C GLY A 233 -11.50 4.41 9.85
N ASN A 234 -12.62 4.56 9.13
CA ASN A 234 -13.82 5.22 9.65
C ASN A 234 -14.67 4.34 10.59
N TYR A 235 -14.57 3.01 10.52
CA TYR A 235 -15.25 2.10 11.44
C TYR A 235 -14.83 2.38 12.89
N TRP A 236 -13.52 2.48 13.11
CA TRP A 236 -12.89 2.73 14.40
C TRP A 236 -13.08 4.18 14.89
N LYS A 237 -13.66 5.08 14.10
CA LYS A 237 -14.04 6.43 14.54
C LYS A 237 -15.42 6.47 15.21
N VAL A 238 -16.23 5.42 15.09
CA VAL A 238 -17.57 5.38 15.69
C VAL A 238 -17.49 4.68 17.04
N LYS A 239 -17.72 5.43 18.14
CA LYS A 239 -17.61 4.92 19.52
C LYS A 239 -18.43 3.65 19.75
N ALA A 240 -19.67 3.58 19.27
CA ALA A 240 -20.52 2.40 19.41
C ALA A 240 -19.93 1.13 18.77
N ASN A 241 -19.26 1.26 17.62
CA ASN A 241 -18.59 0.13 16.99
C ASN A 241 -17.41 -0.33 17.84
N VAL A 242 -16.61 0.61 18.32
CA VAL A 242 -15.45 0.36 19.18
C VAL A 242 -15.88 -0.36 20.46
N ASP A 243 -16.93 0.12 21.12
CA ASP A 243 -17.52 -0.50 22.33
C ASP A 243 -18.01 -1.93 22.08
N ARG A 244 -18.68 -2.18 20.96
CA ARG A 244 -19.12 -3.52 20.56
C ARG A 244 -17.95 -4.49 20.43
N GLU A 245 -16.87 -4.09 19.76
CA GLU A 245 -15.70 -4.96 19.56
C GLU A 245 -14.98 -5.31 20.87
N MET A 246 -14.81 -4.32 21.74
CA MET A 246 -14.20 -4.53 23.05
C MET A 246 -15.04 -5.48 23.89
N LYS A 247 -16.36 -5.26 23.90
CA LYS A 247 -17.30 -6.12 24.61
C LYS A 247 -17.22 -7.57 24.10
N GLN A 248 -17.29 -7.77 22.79
CA GLN A 248 -17.18 -9.11 22.18
C GLN A 248 -15.85 -9.80 22.53
N TYR A 249 -14.74 -9.06 22.52
CA TYR A 249 -13.45 -9.63 22.88
C TYR A 249 -13.41 -10.06 24.35
N ILE A 250 -13.84 -9.20 25.27
CA ILE A 250 -13.88 -9.54 26.70
C ILE A 250 -14.84 -10.71 26.95
N ASP A 251 -16.05 -10.68 26.38
CA ASP A 251 -17.03 -11.77 26.50
C ASP A 251 -16.45 -13.11 26.02
N SER A 252 -15.59 -13.10 24.99
CA SER A 252 -14.91 -14.31 24.51
C SER A 252 -13.81 -14.83 25.45
N LEU A 253 -13.23 -13.97 26.28
CA LEU A 253 -12.20 -14.33 27.25
C LEU A 253 -12.81 -14.85 28.55
N LEU A 254 -13.93 -14.27 29.01
CA LEU A 254 -14.51 -14.52 30.33
C LEU A 254 -14.68 -16.00 30.69
N PRO A 255 -15.12 -16.91 29.80
CA PRO A 255 -15.27 -18.33 30.13
C PRO A 255 -13.96 -19.01 30.54
N SER A 256 -12.80 -18.46 30.15
CA SER A 256 -11.47 -19.00 30.45
C SER A 256 -10.77 -18.32 31.63
N LEU A 257 -11.41 -17.33 32.26
CA LEU A 257 -10.81 -16.55 33.34
C LEU A 257 -11.43 -16.91 34.69
N GLU A 258 -10.63 -17.50 35.57
CA GLU A 258 -11.02 -17.79 36.96
C GLU A 258 -11.12 -16.51 37.80
N SER A 259 -10.27 -15.52 37.53
CA SER A 259 -10.20 -14.25 38.23
C SER A 259 -10.08 -13.08 37.24
N PRO A 260 -11.21 -12.64 36.64
CA PRO A 260 -11.20 -11.59 35.62
C PRO A 260 -10.48 -10.32 36.06
N LYS A 261 -10.65 -9.89 37.31
CA LYS A 261 -9.98 -8.69 37.86
C LYS A 261 -8.45 -8.77 37.76
N GLN A 262 -7.89 -9.94 38.06
CA GLN A 262 -6.43 -10.14 38.07
C GLN A 262 -5.88 -10.50 36.69
N GLN A 263 -6.66 -11.20 35.88
CA GLN A 263 -6.18 -11.80 34.63
C GLN A 263 -6.44 -10.94 33.40
N LEU A 264 -7.57 -10.21 33.32
CA LEU A 264 -7.85 -9.34 32.17
C LEU A 264 -6.69 -8.38 31.87
N PRO A 265 -6.16 -7.63 32.85
CA PRO A 265 -5.21 -6.55 32.55
C PRO A 265 -3.96 -7.01 31.80
N ALA A 266 -3.47 -8.22 32.05
CA ALA A 266 -2.32 -8.80 31.34
C ALA A 266 -2.60 -9.07 29.86
N LEU A 267 -3.87 -9.31 29.48
CA LEU A 267 -4.31 -9.57 28.11
C LEU A 267 -4.47 -8.29 27.29
N PHE A 268 -4.45 -7.11 27.94
CA PHE A 268 -4.59 -5.80 27.31
C PHE A 268 -3.26 -5.05 27.17
N THR A 269 -2.16 -5.79 27.00
CA THR A 269 -0.87 -5.23 26.58
C THR A 269 -0.77 -5.12 25.06
N CYS A 270 0.15 -4.29 24.54
CA CYS A 270 0.36 -4.14 23.10
C CYS A 270 0.71 -5.48 22.44
N ASP A 271 1.57 -6.27 23.08
CA ASP A 271 2.02 -7.56 22.55
C ASP A 271 0.93 -8.63 22.70
N ALA A 272 0.26 -8.74 23.86
CA ALA A 272 -0.85 -9.68 24.02
C ALA A 272 -1.97 -9.43 23.00
N LEU A 273 -2.37 -8.17 22.79
CA LEU A 273 -3.37 -7.83 21.78
C LEU A 273 -2.87 -8.08 20.35
N ARG A 274 -1.57 -7.95 20.08
CA ARG A 274 -0.99 -8.27 18.77
C ARG A 274 -1.06 -9.77 18.50
N ASP A 275 -0.65 -10.57 19.47
CA ASP A 275 -0.58 -12.02 19.37
C ASP A 275 -1.97 -12.64 19.24
N ASN A 276 -2.97 -12.03 19.89
CA ASN A 276 -4.38 -12.40 19.76
C ASN A 276 -5.08 -11.78 18.52
N GLY A 277 -4.34 -11.09 17.64
CA GLY A 277 -4.91 -10.46 16.44
C GLY A 277 -5.85 -9.27 16.71
N LYS A 278 -5.86 -8.73 17.94
CA LYS A 278 -6.71 -7.63 18.43
C LYS A 278 -5.99 -6.28 18.57
N ILE A 279 -4.85 -6.07 17.89
CA ILE A 279 -4.06 -4.83 17.97
C ILE A 279 -4.86 -3.55 17.65
N SER A 280 -5.96 -3.65 16.91
CA SER A 280 -6.86 -2.53 16.62
C SER A 280 -7.52 -1.96 17.89
N LEU A 281 -7.80 -2.78 18.90
CA LEU A 281 -8.32 -2.30 20.20
C LEU A 281 -7.30 -1.40 20.91
N TYR A 282 -6.02 -1.77 20.87
CA TYR A 282 -4.95 -0.90 21.34
C TYR A 282 -4.96 0.43 20.57
N ASN A 283 -5.04 0.41 19.25
CA ASN A 283 -5.09 1.64 18.45
C ASN A 283 -6.31 2.55 18.76
N CYS A 284 -7.41 2.03 19.28
CA CYS A 284 -8.57 2.85 19.67
C CYS A 284 -8.26 3.83 20.81
N ILE A 285 -7.45 3.42 21.79
CA ILE A 285 -6.97 4.31 22.85
C ILE A 285 -5.91 5.26 22.28
N TYR A 286 -4.92 4.72 21.55
CA TYR A 286 -3.72 5.48 21.19
C TYR A 286 -3.88 6.44 20.00
N ARG A 287 -4.67 6.05 18.98
CA ARG A 287 -4.84 6.84 17.74
C ARG A 287 -6.17 7.57 17.67
N HIS A 288 -7.25 6.89 18.06
CA HIS A 288 -8.60 7.44 17.95
C HIS A 288 -9.04 8.19 19.21
N LYS A 289 -8.40 7.93 20.36
CA LYS A 289 -8.62 8.62 21.64
C LYS A 289 -10.09 8.61 22.09
N HIS A 290 -10.80 7.51 21.88
CA HIS A 290 -12.17 7.35 22.40
C HIS A 290 -12.23 7.23 23.92
N TYR A 291 -11.13 6.76 24.50
CA TYR A 291 -10.93 6.51 25.93
C TYR A 291 -9.49 6.90 26.30
N ASN A 292 -9.28 7.32 27.54
CA ASN A 292 -7.95 7.67 28.04
C ASN A 292 -7.13 6.44 28.39
N SER A 293 -7.79 5.34 28.76
CA SER A 293 -7.13 4.10 29.17
C SER A 293 -7.99 2.85 28.99
N PHE A 294 -7.39 1.67 29.20
CA PHE A 294 -8.12 0.40 29.20
C PHE A 294 -9.00 0.24 30.44
N SER A 295 -8.58 0.71 31.62
CA SER A 295 -9.43 0.58 32.82
C SER A 295 -10.72 1.38 32.67
N GLU A 296 -10.64 2.62 32.17
CA GLU A 296 -11.80 3.48 31.89
C GLU A 296 -12.76 2.79 30.92
N TRP A 297 -12.22 2.28 29.81
CA TRP A 297 -13.03 1.65 28.78
C TRP A 297 -13.68 0.36 29.26
N ILE A 298 -12.92 -0.51 29.92
CA ILE A 298 -13.43 -1.80 30.39
C ILE A 298 -14.45 -1.61 31.49
N ASN A 299 -14.21 -0.73 32.48
CA ASN A 299 -15.18 -0.45 33.53
C ASN A 299 -16.46 0.20 32.98
N GLY A 300 -16.36 1.00 31.91
CA GLY A 300 -17.54 1.55 31.23
C GLY A 300 -18.44 0.47 30.62
N LEU A 301 -17.88 -0.65 30.18
CA LEU A 301 -18.62 -1.78 29.59
C LEU A 301 -18.97 -2.87 30.62
N PHE A 302 -18.11 -3.05 31.63
CA PHE A 302 -18.19 -4.07 32.67
C PHE A 302 -17.87 -3.46 34.05
N PRO A 303 -18.81 -2.69 34.64
CA PRO A 303 -18.55 -1.95 35.88
C PRO A 303 -18.14 -2.83 37.06
N ASN A 304 -18.58 -4.08 37.06
CA ASN A 304 -18.36 -5.03 38.14
C ASN A 304 -16.89 -5.49 38.27
N PHE A 305 -16.04 -5.29 37.26
CA PHE A 305 -14.63 -5.66 37.37
C PHE A 305 -13.85 -4.70 38.26
N ASN A 306 -14.28 -3.43 38.34
CA ASN A 306 -13.66 -2.39 39.15
C ASN A 306 -12.12 -2.39 39.02
N LEU A 307 -11.66 -2.32 37.76
CA LEU A 307 -10.26 -2.32 37.39
C LEU A 307 -9.67 -0.93 37.60
N GLU A 308 -8.44 -0.84 38.07
CA GLU A 308 -7.68 0.39 38.21
C GLU A 308 -6.56 0.46 37.17
N GLU A 309 -6.04 1.66 36.87
CA GLU A 309 -4.89 1.81 35.96
C GLU A 309 -3.69 0.97 36.38
N LYS A 310 -3.45 0.84 37.70
CA LYS A 310 -2.38 0.02 38.26
C LYS A 310 -2.51 -1.47 37.95
N ASP A 311 -3.73 -1.93 37.62
CA ASP A 311 -3.98 -3.33 37.27
C ASP A 311 -3.43 -3.63 35.87
N PHE A 312 -3.50 -2.66 34.95
CA PHE A 312 -2.91 -2.76 33.62
C PHE A 312 -1.43 -2.39 33.71
N LYS A 313 -0.54 -3.19 33.12
CA LYS A 313 0.91 -2.93 33.07
C LYS A 313 1.27 -1.73 32.16
N THR A 314 0.50 -0.66 32.22
CA THR A 314 0.81 0.66 31.65
C THR A 314 1.55 1.47 32.70
N PHE A 315 2.85 1.63 32.49
CA PHE A 315 3.73 2.29 33.44
C PHE A 315 3.70 3.81 33.23
N PHE A 316 2.66 4.46 33.76
CA PHE A 316 2.60 5.92 33.83
C PHE A 316 3.50 6.43 34.95
N GLY A 317 4.28 7.45 34.66
CA GLY A 317 5.08 8.15 35.65
C GLY A 317 4.22 8.91 36.66
N ALA A 318 4.84 9.35 37.75
CA ALA A 318 4.23 10.10 38.85
C ALA A 318 3.66 11.47 38.43
N ASP A 319 3.96 11.93 37.22
CA ASP A 319 3.34 13.10 36.58
C ASP A 319 1.94 12.79 36.00
N GLY A 320 1.54 11.53 35.95
CA GLY A 320 0.29 11.04 35.38
C GLY A 320 0.24 11.07 33.85
N VAL A 321 1.33 11.43 33.17
CA VAL A 321 1.36 11.68 31.72
C VAL A 321 2.49 10.94 31.02
N THR A 322 3.68 10.86 31.62
CA THR A 322 4.84 10.19 31.03
C THR A 322 4.61 8.69 30.95
N LYS A 323 4.83 8.11 29.78
CA LYS A 323 4.71 6.67 29.53
C LYS A 323 6.09 6.04 29.48
N CYS A 324 6.30 5.03 30.32
CA CYS A 324 7.52 4.24 30.38
C CYS A 324 7.30 2.89 29.70
N ASP A 325 8.33 2.35 29.05
CA ASP A 325 8.27 1.06 28.35
C ASP A 325 8.45 -0.13 29.33
N SER A 326 8.87 0.11 30.58
CA SER A 326 8.96 -0.90 31.64
C SER A 326 8.64 -0.39 33.05
N PHE A 327 8.42 -1.30 34.00
CA PHE A 327 8.20 -0.97 35.42
C PHE A 327 9.41 -0.24 36.01
N GLN A 328 10.60 -0.76 35.75
CA GLN A 328 11.86 -0.20 36.24
C GLN A 328 12.13 1.18 35.64
N GLU A 329 11.78 1.40 34.37
CA GLU A 329 11.85 2.73 33.77
C GLU A 329 10.88 3.71 34.47
N LYS A 330 9.67 3.27 34.83
CA LYS A 330 8.77 4.08 35.67
C LYS A 330 9.35 4.34 37.06
N GLU A 331 9.96 3.35 37.71
CA GLU A 331 10.62 3.56 39.01
C GLU A 331 11.71 4.63 38.94
N VAL A 332 12.54 4.57 37.89
CA VAL A 332 13.54 5.60 37.63
C VAL A 332 12.87 6.95 37.39
N PHE A 333 11.86 7.03 36.52
CA PHE A 333 11.14 8.28 36.27
C PHE A 333 10.53 8.88 37.54
N ASP A 334 9.84 8.07 38.33
CA ASP A 334 9.17 8.49 39.55
C ASP A 334 10.17 9.02 40.58
N PHE A 335 11.31 8.35 40.70
CA PHE A 335 12.41 8.80 41.54
C PHE A 335 12.97 10.16 41.09
N LEU A 336 13.26 10.31 39.79
CA LEU A 336 13.76 11.57 39.22
C LEU A 336 12.74 12.71 39.41
N TYR A 337 11.46 12.45 39.12
CA TYR A 337 10.39 13.43 39.18
C TYR A 337 10.00 13.82 40.60
N SER A 338 9.83 12.84 41.49
CA SER A 338 9.29 13.04 42.83
C SER A 338 10.39 13.31 43.86
N ASP A 339 11.40 12.44 43.92
CA ASP A 339 12.38 12.46 45.00
C ASP A 339 13.51 13.45 44.72
N LEU A 340 13.99 13.52 43.47
CA LEU A 340 14.96 14.53 43.05
C LEU A 340 14.32 15.84 42.59
N ASN A 341 12.98 15.90 42.60
CA ASN A 341 12.20 17.09 42.26
C ASN A 341 12.50 17.67 40.86
N LEU A 342 12.84 16.81 39.89
CA LEU A 342 13.08 17.22 38.50
C LEU A 342 11.74 17.31 37.73
N LYS A 343 10.90 18.30 38.09
CA LYS A 343 9.52 18.40 37.58
C LYS A 343 9.40 18.63 36.06
N SER A 344 10.47 19.06 35.41
CA SER A 344 10.52 19.26 33.96
C SER A 344 11.03 18.04 33.19
N ILE A 345 11.34 16.92 33.85
CA ILE A 345 11.79 15.71 33.15
C ILE A 345 10.66 15.17 32.28
N GLN A 346 10.98 14.84 31.03
CA GLN A 346 10.03 14.34 30.05
C GLN A 346 10.47 12.98 29.52
N GLY A 347 9.51 12.06 29.36
CA GLY A 347 9.72 10.85 28.56
C GLY A 347 9.79 11.19 27.07
N ILE A 348 10.77 10.63 26.37
CA ILE A 348 10.94 10.85 24.92
C ILE A 348 9.88 10.08 24.12
N GLY A 349 9.46 8.93 24.65
CA GLY A 349 8.36 8.12 24.14
C GLY A 349 8.53 7.59 22.72
N SER A 350 7.61 6.71 22.32
CA SER A 350 7.61 6.01 21.03
C SER A 350 7.46 6.89 19.76
N LYS A 351 7.23 8.21 19.91
CA LYS A 351 7.07 9.13 18.76
C LYS A 351 8.40 9.65 18.21
N ARG A 352 9.48 9.61 18.97
CA ARG A 352 10.81 10.10 18.57
C ARG A 352 11.85 8.97 18.49
N LYS A 353 11.51 7.81 17.92
CA LYS A 353 12.40 6.62 17.85
C LYS A 353 13.74 6.80 17.11
N LYS A 354 14.06 7.99 16.59
CA LYS A 354 15.22 8.29 15.75
C LYS A 354 15.76 9.68 16.05
N ILE A 355 16.33 9.88 17.25
CA ILE A 355 16.91 11.19 17.63
C ILE A 355 18.35 11.28 17.18
N PHE A 356 19.15 10.27 17.53
CA PHE A 356 20.58 10.28 17.26
C PHE A 356 20.96 9.16 16.31
N TYR A 357 21.71 9.49 15.25
CA TYR A 357 22.21 8.50 14.30
C TYR A 357 23.71 8.30 14.49
N ASN A 358 24.09 7.08 14.86
CA ASN A 358 25.48 6.68 14.93
C ASN A 358 25.96 6.23 13.55
N ASN A 359 26.74 7.07 12.88
CA ASN A 359 27.29 6.80 11.55
C ASN A 359 28.25 5.60 11.52
N GLU A 360 29.04 5.42 12.59
CA GLU A 360 30.06 4.35 12.68
C GLU A 360 29.41 2.97 12.62
N HIS A 361 28.32 2.79 13.37
CA HIS A 361 27.62 1.51 13.47
C HIS A 361 26.32 1.45 12.65
N LYS A 362 25.94 2.55 11.99
CA LYS A 362 24.70 2.71 11.21
C LYS A 362 23.43 2.43 12.03
N GLU A 363 23.40 2.87 13.28
CA GLU A 363 22.33 2.61 14.25
C GLU A 363 21.61 3.90 14.66
N TRP A 364 20.32 3.81 14.99
CA TRP A 364 19.57 4.90 15.62
C TRP A 364 19.45 4.67 17.12
N TYR A 365 19.67 5.74 17.88
CA TYR A 365 19.56 5.77 19.33
C TYR A 365 18.50 6.78 19.78
N CYS A 366 17.79 6.39 20.84
CA CYS A 366 16.74 7.16 21.49
C CYS A 366 16.93 6.98 23.00
N PRO A 367 17.21 8.05 23.75
CA PRO A 367 17.17 8.04 25.21
C PRO A 367 15.75 7.83 25.74
N ASP A 368 15.63 7.48 27.01
CA ASP A 368 14.34 7.27 27.67
C ASP A 368 13.76 8.61 28.15
N PHE A 369 14.61 9.44 28.77
CA PHE A 369 14.21 10.73 29.33
C PHE A 369 15.10 11.87 28.85
N PHE A 370 14.55 13.08 28.91
CA PHE A 370 15.34 14.31 28.74
C PHE A 370 14.84 15.46 29.61
N LEU A 371 15.76 16.38 29.87
CA LEU A 371 15.54 17.69 30.47
C LEU A 371 15.97 18.75 29.46
N ASP A 372 15.04 19.60 29.05
CA ASP A 372 15.31 20.72 28.15
C ASP A 372 16.10 21.81 28.90
N ASN A 373 17.04 22.47 28.22
CA ASN A 373 17.81 23.55 28.81
C ASN A 373 16.95 24.78 29.14
N LYS A 374 15.80 24.92 28.47
CA LYS A 374 14.83 25.98 28.76
C LYS A 374 14.20 25.85 30.15
N ASP A 375 14.00 24.62 30.59
CA ASP A 375 13.39 24.33 31.89
C ASP A 375 14.43 24.22 33.00
N PHE A 376 15.72 24.16 32.65
CA PHE A 376 16.85 24.17 33.56
C PHE A 376 17.94 25.12 33.04
N PRO A 377 17.78 26.45 33.25
CA PRO A 377 18.60 27.49 32.62
C PRO A 377 20.11 27.41 32.93
N LEU A 378 20.49 26.61 33.91
CA LEU A 378 21.88 26.37 34.30
C LEU A 378 22.59 25.37 33.38
N LEU A 379 21.85 24.64 32.54
CA LEU A 379 22.43 23.76 31.53
C LEU A 379 22.60 24.52 30.22
N ASP A 380 23.80 24.48 29.65
CA ASP A 380 24.08 25.02 28.32
C ASP A 380 23.48 24.15 27.20
N LYS A 381 23.21 22.86 27.50
CA LYS A 381 22.73 21.84 26.57
C LYS A 381 21.65 20.97 27.22
N PRO A 382 20.75 20.35 26.45
CA PRO A 382 19.78 19.40 27.01
C PRO A 382 20.49 18.22 27.67
N LEU A 383 19.94 17.75 28.80
CA LEU A 383 20.40 16.55 29.49
C LEU A 383 19.53 15.35 29.10
N TYR A 384 20.16 14.30 28.60
CA TYR A 384 19.52 13.03 28.28
C TYR A 384 19.88 11.95 29.31
N ILE A 385 18.89 11.16 29.69
CA ILE A 385 19.02 10.07 30.65
C ILE A 385 18.52 8.78 29.99
N GLU A 386 19.28 7.71 30.15
CA GLU A 386 18.97 6.38 29.61
C GLU A 386 19.11 5.34 30.72
N PHE A 387 18.12 4.44 30.82
CA PHE A 387 18.12 3.32 31.75
C PHE A 387 18.36 1.99 31.02
N TYR A 388 19.48 1.34 31.33
CA TYR A 388 19.87 0.07 30.72
C TYR A 388 19.41 -1.14 31.51
N GLY A 389 18.08 -1.38 31.57
CA GLY A 389 17.48 -2.38 32.46
C GLY A 389 17.97 -3.83 32.31
N LEU A 390 18.51 -4.22 31.14
CA LEU A 390 19.06 -5.57 30.90
C LEU A 390 20.60 -5.62 30.97
N TYR A 391 21.26 -4.56 31.44
CA TYR A 391 22.72 -4.53 31.48
C TYR A 391 23.25 -5.36 32.64
N HIS A 392 23.98 -6.42 32.31
CA HIS A 392 24.72 -7.22 33.26
C HIS A 392 25.97 -7.79 32.59
N GLU A 393 27.16 -7.49 33.10
CA GLU A 393 28.42 -7.85 32.41
C GLU A 393 28.71 -9.36 32.43
N GLU A 394 28.20 -10.06 33.45
CA GLU A 394 28.52 -11.47 33.72
C GLU A 394 27.53 -12.50 33.13
N TYR A 395 26.49 -12.08 32.40
CA TYR A 395 25.51 -13.03 31.86
C TYR A 395 26.02 -13.76 30.60
N ASP A 396 25.96 -15.09 30.65
CA ASP A 396 26.32 -15.98 29.54
C ASP A 396 25.12 -16.30 28.63
N ASP A 397 24.40 -15.27 28.21
CA ASP A 397 23.30 -15.38 27.24
C ASP A 397 23.61 -14.53 26.01
N ASP A 398 23.46 -15.08 24.80
CA ASP A 398 23.84 -14.40 23.55
C ASP A 398 23.00 -13.14 23.28
N LEU A 399 21.74 -13.12 23.69
CA LEU A 399 20.86 -11.96 23.58
C LEU A 399 21.31 -10.87 24.56
N VAL A 400 21.67 -11.24 25.79
CA VAL A 400 22.23 -10.30 26.79
C VAL A 400 23.60 -9.76 26.34
N LYS A 401 24.50 -10.61 25.83
CA LYS A 401 25.79 -10.15 25.27
C LYS A 401 25.60 -9.16 24.12
N THR A 402 24.63 -9.42 23.25
CA THR A 402 24.29 -8.51 22.15
C THR A 402 23.76 -7.18 22.68
N TYR A 403 22.89 -7.21 23.68
CA TYR A 403 22.39 -6.03 24.38
C TYR A 403 23.54 -5.23 25.02
N VAL A 404 24.41 -5.88 25.80
CA VAL A 404 25.58 -5.25 26.45
C VAL A 404 26.51 -4.59 25.44
N ARG A 405 26.84 -5.27 24.33
CA ARG A 405 27.66 -4.68 23.25
C ARG A 405 26.99 -3.43 22.67
N LYS A 406 25.68 -3.46 22.42
CA LYS A 406 24.93 -2.31 21.91
C LYS A 406 24.89 -1.17 22.93
N THR A 407 24.70 -1.48 24.21
CA THR A 407 24.73 -0.51 25.32
C THR A 407 26.07 0.20 25.42
N LYS A 408 27.19 -0.53 25.34
CA LYS A 408 28.54 0.06 25.33
C LYS A 408 28.73 1.05 24.17
N ARG A 409 28.31 0.68 22.95
CA ARG A 409 28.34 1.58 21.78
C ARG A 409 27.45 2.81 21.96
N LYS A 410 26.22 2.62 22.45
CA LYS A 410 25.24 3.68 22.67
C LYS A 410 25.73 4.68 23.73
N SER A 411 26.28 4.17 24.84
CA SER A 411 26.85 4.98 25.92
C SER A 411 28.06 5.79 25.43
N HIS A 412 29.00 5.15 24.71
CA HIS A 412 30.14 5.83 24.11
C HIS A 412 29.71 6.95 23.15
N TYR A 413 28.75 6.66 22.26
CA TYR A 413 28.21 7.64 21.33
C TYR A 413 27.65 8.87 22.07
N TYR A 414 26.80 8.66 23.10
CA TYR A 414 26.21 9.78 23.83
C TYR A 414 27.24 10.60 24.62
N GLN A 415 28.21 9.94 25.26
CA GLN A 415 29.29 10.61 25.99
C GLN A 415 30.18 11.45 25.08
N SER A 416 30.39 11.01 23.83
CA SER A 416 31.21 11.71 22.85
C SER A 416 30.47 12.84 22.11
N ASN A 417 29.14 12.94 22.27
CA ASN A 417 28.33 13.89 21.53
C ASN A 417 28.43 15.30 22.16
N PRO A 418 28.96 16.30 21.44
CA PRO A 418 29.19 17.63 21.99
C PRO A 418 27.90 18.44 22.19
N ASP A 419 26.76 18.03 21.64
CA ASP A 419 25.52 18.81 21.65
C ASP A 419 24.59 18.48 22.81
N ILE A 420 24.95 17.50 23.64
CA ILE A 420 24.13 17.01 24.74
C ILE A 420 24.92 16.79 26.02
N HIS A 421 24.23 16.81 27.15
CA HIS A 421 24.67 16.14 28.36
C HIS A 421 24.05 14.75 28.43
N TYR A 422 24.75 13.80 29.04
CA TYR A 422 24.29 12.42 29.10
C TYR A 422 24.60 11.76 30.45
N ILE A 423 23.60 11.04 30.99
CA ILE A 423 23.74 10.17 32.16
C ILE A 423 23.16 8.79 31.83
N GLY A 424 23.99 7.75 31.99
CA GLY A 424 23.57 6.36 31.92
C GLY A 424 23.25 5.80 33.31
N ILE A 425 22.04 5.26 33.46
CA ILE A 425 21.58 4.55 34.64
C ILE A 425 21.57 3.05 34.34
N TYR A 426 22.14 2.28 35.25
CA TYR A 426 22.27 0.83 35.20
C TYR A 426 21.51 0.20 36.37
N PRO A 427 21.20 -1.10 36.33
CA PRO A 427 20.49 -1.77 37.42
C PRO A 427 21.16 -1.61 38.79
N GLU A 428 22.50 -1.59 38.82
CA GLU A 428 23.27 -1.38 40.05
C GLU A 428 23.00 -0.01 40.70
N ASP A 429 22.69 1.02 39.90
CA ASP A 429 22.43 2.36 40.43
C ASP A 429 21.12 2.45 41.21
N LEU A 430 20.21 1.48 41.02
CA LEU A 430 18.93 1.42 41.72
C LEU A 430 19.05 0.77 43.11
N LYS A 431 20.17 0.11 43.40
CA LYS A 431 20.43 -0.48 44.72
C LYS A 431 20.56 0.61 45.78
N ASP A 432 20.43 0.19 47.04
CA ASP A 432 20.54 1.07 48.22
C ASP A 432 19.67 2.34 48.11
N LYS A 433 18.41 2.15 47.68
CA LYS A 433 17.43 3.22 47.48
C LYS A 433 17.91 4.29 46.49
N TYR A 434 18.33 3.85 45.31
CA TYR A 434 18.74 4.73 44.20
C TYR A 434 20.00 5.56 44.48
N GLU A 435 20.89 5.10 45.36
CA GLU A 435 22.09 5.86 45.73
C GLU A 435 23.00 6.15 44.53
N GLY A 436 23.18 5.17 43.64
CA GLY A 436 23.98 5.37 42.42
C GLY A 436 23.37 6.45 41.50
N VAL A 437 22.04 6.48 41.37
CA VAL A 437 21.34 7.52 40.62
C VAL A 437 21.58 8.90 41.24
N ARG A 438 21.43 9.02 42.58
CA ARG A 438 21.70 10.27 43.31
C ARG A 438 23.14 10.74 43.09
N ASN A 439 24.10 9.84 43.22
CA ASN A 439 25.52 10.16 43.11
C ASN A 439 25.88 10.66 41.70
N LYS A 440 25.36 10.01 40.65
CA LYS A 440 25.58 10.44 39.26
C LYS A 440 25.01 11.82 38.98
N LEU A 441 23.75 12.06 39.35
CA LEU A 441 23.09 13.34 39.10
C LEU A 441 23.68 14.46 39.96
N THR A 442 23.96 14.20 41.23
CA THR A 442 24.59 15.20 42.11
C THR A 442 25.97 15.58 41.59
N SER A 443 26.80 14.61 41.24
CA SER A 443 28.12 14.87 40.64
C SER A 443 28.00 15.68 39.35
N PHE A 444 27.03 15.34 38.50
CA PHE A 444 26.76 16.07 37.28
C PHE A 444 26.38 17.54 37.56
N PHE A 445 25.36 17.79 38.38
CA PHE A 445 24.90 19.15 38.68
C PHE A 445 25.92 19.97 39.47
N MET A 446 26.72 19.36 40.35
CA MET A 446 27.83 20.06 41.02
C MET A 446 28.88 20.48 40.00
N SER A 447 29.25 19.60 39.07
CA SER A 447 30.29 19.89 38.07
C SER A 447 29.86 20.90 37.00
N LYS A 448 28.56 20.98 36.69
CA LYS A 448 28.04 21.83 35.59
C LYS A 448 27.32 23.08 36.05
N CYS A 449 26.69 23.05 37.22
CA CYS A 449 25.77 24.10 37.66
C CYS A 449 26.18 24.76 38.98
N ASN A 450 27.30 24.34 39.63
CA ASN A 450 27.67 24.78 40.99
C ASN A 450 26.53 24.64 42.01
N LEU A 451 25.66 23.63 41.86
CA LEU A 451 24.54 23.38 42.76
C LEU A 451 24.65 22.01 43.43
N SER A 452 24.35 21.96 44.73
CA SER A 452 24.03 20.72 45.44
C SER A 452 22.54 20.41 45.29
N LEU A 453 22.19 19.20 44.81
CA LEU A 453 20.80 18.74 44.83
C LEU A 453 20.31 18.58 46.28
N PRO A 454 19.03 18.86 46.58
CA PRO A 454 18.48 18.65 47.91
C PRO A 454 18.46 17.16 48.25
N ILE A 455 19.34 16.73 49.15
CA ILE A 455 19.32 15.38 49.72
C ILE A 455 18.23 15.32 50.79
N ARG A 456 17.05 14.80 50.45
CA ARG A 456 16.12 14.32 51.48
C ARG A 456 16.59 12.94 51.95
N ARG A 457 16.96 12.86 53.23
CA ARG A 457 17.29 11.61 53.94
C ARG A 457 16.05 10.76 54.14
#